data_AF-A0A444UUJ6-F1
#
_entry.id   AF-A0A444UUJ6-F1
#
_cell.length_a   1.000
_cell.length_b   1.000
_cell.length_c   1.000
_cell.angle_alpha   90.00
_cell.angle_beta   90.00
_cell.angle_gamma   90.00
#
_symmetry.space_group_name_H-M   'P 1'
#
loop_
_entity.id
_entity.type
_entity.pdbx_description
1 polymer ?
#
loop_
_entity_poly.entity_id
_entity_poly.type
_entity_poly.pdbx_seq_one_letter_code
_entity_poly.pdbx_strand_id
1 'polypeptide(L)'
;MNGSSLSALSLNKDGLIGGVTNPNEVFCSVPGRLSLLSSTSKYKVTVGEVQRRLSPPECLNASLLGGVLRRAKSKNGGRCLRERLEKIGLNLPAGRRKAANVTLLTALVEGEAVHLARDFGYLCETEFPAKAAAEYVSRQHADPSDLHTAFSYDDRQICKEFADLIAQDRSPLGNSRPTPILEPGVQSCLTHFSLITHGFGTPALCAALTAFQNYLLEALKSLDKSFLSTNGHGEPGSKGGSDKELKHRK
;
A
#
# COMPACT_ATOMS: atom_id res chain seq x y z
N MET A 1 26.73 0.35 -33.29
CA MET A 1 27.63 0.46 -32.13
C MET A 1 27.13 1.61 -31.26
N ASN A 2 26.44 1.32 -30.17
CA ASN A 2 26.16 2.30 -29.11
C ASN A 2 25.89 1.51 -27.83
N GLY A 3 26.91 1.41 -26.99
CA GLY A 3 26.82 0.85 -25.65
C GLY A 3 26.50 1.96 -24.66
N SER A 4 25.28 1.94 -24.12
CA SER A 4 24.91 2.77 -22.98
C SER A 4 25.30 2.03 -21.70
N SER A 5 26.41 2.46 -21.09
CA SER A 5 26.91 1.96 -19.81
C SER A 5 25.94 2.36 -18.69
N LEU A 6 25.15 1.41 -18.20
CA LEU A 6 24.42 1.54 -16.94
C LEU A 6 25.44 1.59 -15.80
N SER A 7 25.59 2.77 -15.20
CA SER A 7 26.44 2.97 -14.03
C SER A 7 25.78 2.26 -12.85
N ALA A 8 26.36 1.13 -12.45
CA ALA A 8 26.07 0.49 -11.18
C ALA A 8 26.29 1.52 -10.06
N LEU A 9 25.23 1.82 -9.31
CA LEU A 9 25.31 2.62 -8.08
C LEU A 9 26.15 1.86 -7.07
N SER A 10 27.47 2.07 -7.13
CA SER A 10 28.38 1.76 -6.04
C SER A 10 27.96 2.63 -4.86
N LEU A 11 27.44 2.00 -3.81
CA LEU A 11 27.23 2.63 -2.51
C LEU A 11 28.59 3.12 -2.01
N ASN A 12 28.86 4.39 -2.28
CA ASN A 12 30.06 5.06 -1.84
C ASN A 12 30.01 5.15 -0.31
N LYS A 13 30.75 4.24 0.33
CA LYS A 13 31.10 4.27 1.74
C LYS A 13 32.11 5.40 1.92
N ASP A 14 31.66 6.65 1.88
CA ASP A 14 32.36 7.80 2.45
C ASP A 14 31.46 9.03 2.44
N GLY A 15 31.03 9.43 3.65
CA GLY A 15 30.10 10.53 3.86
C GLY A 15 29.76 10.71 5.33
N LEU A 16 30.77 11.01 6.15
CA LEU A 16 30.64 11.76 7.41
C LEU A 16 29.50 11.30 8.36
N ILE A 17 29.48 10.01 8.72
CA ILE A 17 28.54 9.48 9.72
C ILE A 17 29.23 9.60 11.09
N GLY A 18 28.94 10.70 11.81
CA GLY A 18 29.11 10.71 13.26
C GLY A 18 28.32 9.54 13.85
N GLY A 19 28.95 8.73 14.69
CA GLY A 19 28.36 7.50 15.21
C GLY A 19 27.02 7.78 15.87
N VAL A 20 25.94 7.30 15.24
CA VAL A 20 24.59 7.36 15.82
C VAL A 20 24.59 6.50 17.07
N THR A 21 24.31 7.11 18.22
CA THR A 21 24.46 6.48 19.54
C THR A 21 23.54 5.27 19.73
N ASN A 22 22.32 5.30 19.16
CA ASN A 22 21.42 4.14 19.03
C ASN A 22 20.22 4.48 18.11
N PRO A 23 20.01 3.81 16.96
CA PRO A 23 18.89 4.11 16.06
C PRO A 23 17.50 3.79 16.66
N ASN A 24 17.43 2.94 17.68
CA ASN A 24 16.16 2.57 18.34
C ASN A 24 15.79 3.55 19.47
N GLU A 25 16.67 4.48 19.84
CA GLU A 25 16.38 5.50 20.83
C GLU A 25 15.24 6.40 20.37
N VAL A 26 14.35 6.76 21.30
CA VAL A 26 13.25 7.69 21.02
C VAL A 26 13.80 9.12 20.97
N PHE A 27 13.81 9.71 19.77
CA PHE A 27 14.19 11.11 19.60
C PHE A 27 13.13 12.03 20.20
N CYS A 28 11.85 11.81 19.90
CA CYS A 28 10.75 12.48 20.60
C CYS A 28 9.42 11.77 20.42
N SER A 29 8.39 12.28 21.10
CA SER A 29 7.01 11.91 20.83
C SER A 29 6.25 13.07 20.21
N VAL A 30 5.44 12.78 19.19
CA VAL A 30 4.62 13.77 18.48
C VAL A 30 3.15 13.39 18.58
N PRO A 31 2.22 14.35 18.68
CA PRO A 31 0.81 14.07 18.51
C PRO A 31 0.52 13.69 17.04
N GLY A 32 -0.39 12.71 16.85
CA GLY A 32 -0.91 12.35 15.54
C GLY A 32 -1.57 13.52 14.82
N ARG A 33 -1.44 13.59 13.49
CA ARG A 33 -2.26 14.50 12.66
C ARG A 33 -3.68 14.00 12.50
N LEU A 34 -3.86 12.68 12.42
CA LEU A 34 -5.13 12.05 12.09
C LEU A 34 -5.98 11.72 13.31
N SER A 35 -5.53 12.09 14.52
CA SER A 35 -6.28 11.86 15.75
C SER A 35 -7.46 12.82 15.90
N LEU A 36 -8.64 12.30 16.27
CA LEU A 36 -9.84 13.08 16.58
C LEU A 36 -9.96 13.31 18.09
N LEU A 37 -10.11 14.58 18.50
CA LEU A 37 -10.44 15.00 19.87
C LEU A 37 -9.66 14.23 20.97
N SER A 38 -10.40 13.50 21.83
CA SER A 38 -9.86 12.75 22.98
C SER A 38 -9.04 11.52 22.58
N SER A 39 -9.14 11.03 21.35
CA SER A 39 -8.34 9.90 20.82
C SER A 39 -6.94 10.33 20.38
N THR A 40 -6.36 11.33 21.06
CA THR A 40 -5.03 11.87 20.73
C THR A 40 -3.96 10.81 20.95
N SER A 41 -3.54 10.17 19.87
CA SER A 41 -2.43 9.23 19.89
C SER A 41 -1.10 9.98 19.87
N LYS A 42 -0.16 9.57 20.72
CA LYS A 42 1.22 10.07 20.67
C LYS A 42 2.11 8.99 20.04
N TYR A 43 2.82 9.37 18.99
CA TYR A 43 3.73 8.48 18.27
C TYR A 43 5.16 8.76 18.66
N LYS A 44 5.91 7.68 18.94
CA LYS A 44 7.35 7.76 19.18
C LYS A 44 8.07 7.86 17.84
N VAL A 45 8.89 8.89 17.70
CA VAL A 45 9.81 9.09 16.58
C VAL A 45 11.19 8.67 17.05
N THR A 46 11.79 7.69 16.39
CA THR A 46 13.12 7.19 16.76
C THR A 46 14.23 7.93 16.06
N VAL A 47 15.45 7.83 16.58
CA VAL A 47 16.65 8.35 15.92
C VAL A 47 16.80 7.73 14.53
N GLY A 48 16.47 6.45 14.36
CA GLY A 48 16.48 5.76 13.08
C GLY A 48 15.50 6.36 12.05
N GLU A 49 14.29 6.76 12.47
CA GLU A 49 13.35 7.46 11.58
C GLU A 49 13.93 8.82 11.16
N VAL A 50 14.45 9.59 12.11
CA VAL A 50 15.08 10.89 11.82
C VAL A 50 16.23 10.72 10.84
N GLN A 51 17.10 9.73 11.06
CA GLN A 51 18.20 9.41 10.17
C GLN A 51 17.72 9.10 8.75
N ARG A 52 16.70 8.24 8.60
CA ARG A 52 16.11 7.91 7.29
C ARG A 52 15.52 9.12 6.58
N ARG A 53 14.86 10.02 7.30
CA ARG A 53 14.30 11.26 6.76
C ARG A 53 15.38 12.27 6.33
N LEU A 54 16.55 12.22 6.96
CA LEU A 54 17.70 13.05 6.59
C LEU A 54 18.53 12.46 5.44
N SER A 55 18.48 11.16 5.22
CA SER A 55 19.15 10.48 4.10
C SER A 55 18.25 10.44 2.85
N PRO A 56 18.78 10.01 1.68
CA PRO A 56 17.92 9.59 0.58
C PRO A 56 16.90 8.54 1.05
N PRO A 57 15.69 8.50 0.47
CA PRO A 57 15.25 9.26 -0.71
C PRO A 57 14.75 10.69 -0.41
N GLU A 58 14.37 11.03 0.83
CA GLU A 58 13.72 12.32 1.11
C GLU A 58 14.69 13.49 1.23
N CYS A 59 15.83 13.30 1.91
CA CYS A 59 16.80 14.35 2.22
C CYS A 59 16.15 15.62 2.83
N LEU A 60 15.29 15.46 3.83
CA LEU A 60 14.54 16.59 4.41
C LEU A 60 15.48 17.65 4.98
N ASN A 61 15.08 18.92 4.80
CA ASN A 61 15.74 20.05 5.46
C ASN A 61 15.16 20.28 6.88
N ALA A 62 15.81 21.15 7.65
CA ALA A 62 15.42 21.44 9.04
C ALA A 62 13.98 21.94 9.19
N SER A 63 13.48 22.71 8.23
CA SER A 63 12.13 23.27 8.27
C SER A 63 11.07 22.18 8.08
N LEU A 64 11.27 21.30 7.09
CA LEU A 64 10.37 20.18 6.81
C LEU A 64 10.42 19.15 7.95
N LEU A 65 11.62 18.77 8.41
CA LEU A 65 11.77 17.89 9.56
C LEU A 65 11.12 18.51 10.81
N GLY A 66 11.31 19.81 11.06
CA GLY A 66 10.63 20.52 12.14
C GLY A 66 9.10 20.48 12.01
N GLY A 67 8.56 20.53 10.78
CA GLY A 67 7.13 20.36 10.50
C GLY A 67 6.63 18.95 10.79
N VAL A 68 7.37 17.92 10.39
CA VAL A 68 7.09 16.52 10.71
C VAL A 68 7.11 16.31 12.23
N LEU A 69 8.10 16.87 12.93
CA LEU A 69 8.22 16.74 14.38
C LEU A 69 7.27 17.66 15.18
N ARG A 70 6.42 18.44 14.50
CA ARG A 70 5.50 19.43 15.12
C ARG A 70 6.22 20.50 15.96
N ARG A 71 7.46 20.84 15.61
CA ARG A 71 8.30 21.84 16.29
C ARG A 71 8.56 23.11 15.46
N ALA A 72 7.97 23.23 14.27
CA ALA A 72 8.24 24.33 13.34
C ALA A 72 7.84 25.73 13.85
N LYS A 73 6.94 25.84 14.83
CA LYS A 73 6.40 27.13 15.30
C LYS A 73 7.07 27.71 16.54
N SER A 74 8.01 26.99 17.18
CA SER A 74 8.69 27.50 18.38
C SER A 74 9.81 28.49 18.02
N LYS A 75 9.94 29.58 18.79
CA LYS A 75 11.10 30.50 18.71
C LYS A 75 12.39 29.67 18.82
N ASN A 76 13.33 29.89 17.90
CA ASN A 76 14.59 29.12 17.79
C ASN A 76 14.44 27.61 17.49
N GLY A 77 13.26 27.13 17.05
CA GLY A 77 13.00 25.70 16.84
C GLY A 77 14.01 25.01 15.92
N GLY A 78 14.38 25.66 14.81
CA GLY A 78 15.39 25.13 13.88
C GLY A 78 16.80 25.06 14.49
N ARG A 79 17.18 25.99 15.36
CA ARG A 79 18.49 25.97 16.06
C ARG A 79 18.52 24.84 17.10
N CYS A 80 17.49 24.77 17.95
CA CYS A 80 17.37 23.72 18.96
C CYS A 80 17.32 22.31 18.34
N LEU A 81 16.63 22.17 17.19
CA LEU A 81 16.61 20.90 16.46
C LEU A 81 18.02 20.49 16.02
N ARG A 82 18.81 21.41 15.44
CA ARG A 82 20.19 21.13 15.02
C ARG A 82 21.09 20.75 16.20
N GLU A 83 21.05 21.52 17.29
CA GLU A 83 21.81 21.20 18.51
C GLU A 83 21.46 19.82 19.08
N ARG A 84 20.17 19.42 19.00
CA ARG A 84 19.72 18.12 19.49
C ARG A 84 20.12 16.98 18.56
N LEU A 85 20.16 17.22 17.25
CA LEU A 85 20.67 16.24 16.26
C LEU A 85 22.17 16.03 16.44
N GLU A 86 22.93 17.10 16.65
CA GLU A 86 24.38 17.04 16.85
C GLU A 86 24.76 16.19 18.07
N LYS A 87 23.99 16.31 19.17
CA LYS A 87 24.17 15.49 20.38
C LYS A 87 24.00 13.98 20.18
N ILE A 88 23.27 13.57 19.15
CA ILE A 88 23.04 12.15 18.81
C ILE A 88 23.85 11.71 17.57
N GLY A 89 24.82 12.54 17.15
CA GLY A 89 25.71 12.24 16.02
C GLY A 89 25.10 12.50 14.64
N LEU A 90 23.94 13.15 14.54
CA LEU A 90 23.32 13.51 13.26
C LEU A 90 23.61 14.95 12.88
N ASN A 91 24.09 15.17 11.65
CA ASN A 91 24.33 16.52 11.14
C ASN A 91 23.26 16.92 10.11
N LEU A 92 22.79 18.16 10.21
CA LEU A 92 21.84 18.75 9.28
C LEU A 92 22.41 20.05 8.70
N PRO A 93 23.16 19.96 7.58
CA PRO A 93 23.81 21.12 7.00
C PRO A 93 22.79 22.16 6.53
N ALA A 94 23.12 23.44 6.74
CA ALA A 94 22.33 24.55 6.23
C ALA A 94 22.33 24.54 4.69
N GLY A 95 21.22 24.95 4.08
CA GLY A 95 21.12 25.07 2.60
C GLY A 95 20.95 23.76 1.84
N ARG A 96 20.79 22.61 2.52
CA ARG A 96 20.49 21.33 1.87
C ARG A 96 19.17 21.40 1.09
N ARG A 97 19.22 21.03 -0.19
CA ARG A 97 18.06 20.92 -1.08
C ARG A 97 17.34 19.59 -0.84
N LYS A 98 16.00 19.64 -0.89
CA LYS A 98 15.09 18.48 -0.85
C LYS A 98 15.25 17.65 -2.12
N ALA A 99 15.20 16.32 -2.01
CA ALA A 99 15.42 15.41 -3.14
C ALA A 99 14.13 14.77 -3.69
N ALA A 100 13.21 14.33 -2.82
CA ALA A 100 11.93 13.73 -3.23
C ALA A 100 10.78 14.73 -3.10
N ASN A 101 9.70 14.58 -3.87
CA ASN A 101 8.49 15.40 -3.73
C ASN A 101 7.85 15.25 -2.34
N VAL A 102 7.25 16.34 -1.84
CA VAL A 102 6.51 16.30 -0.57
C VAL A 102 5.10 15.83 -0.90
N THR A 103 4.67 14.75 -0.28
CA THR A 103 3.32 14.23 -0.39
C THR A 103 2.58 14.43 0.94
N LEU A 104 1.30 14.06 0.99
CA LEU A 104 0.57 14.02 2.26
C LEU A 104 1.20 13.01 3.23
N LEU A 105 1.74 11.90 2.74
CA LEU A 105 2.40 10.89 3.57
C LEU A 105 3.66 11.45 4.25
N THR A 106 4.39 12.35 3.60
CA THR A 106 5.56 13.03 4.20
C THR A 106 5.24 13.66 5.56
N ALA A 107 3.99 14.07 5.80
CA ALA A 107 3.57 14.71 7.03
C ALA A 107 3.37 13.75 8.23
N LEU A 108 3.25 12.44 7.96
CA LEU A 108 3.03 11.37 8.94
C LEU A 108 4.36 10.84 9.44
N VAL A 109 4.46 10.58 10.74
CA VAL A 109 5.59 9.79 11.27
C VAL A 109 5.36 8.31 11.03
N GLU A 110 6.41 7.49 10.99
CA GLU A 110 6.28 6.06 10.65
C GLU A 110 5.24 5.34 11.51
N GLY A 111 5.22 5.60 12.83
CA GLY A 111 4.23 5.00 13.71
C GLY A 111 2.78 5.36 13.36
N GLU A 112 2.54 6.57 12.84
CA GLU A 112 1.23 7.02 12.40
C GLU A 112 0.85 6.43 11.03
N ALA A 113 1.81 6.36 10.11
CA ALA A 113 1.62 5.79 8.78
C ALA A 113 1.32 4.27 8.84
N VAL A 114 2.03 3.54 9.69
CA VAL A 114 1.77 2.10 9.92
C VAL A 114 0.41 1.88 10.58
N HIS A 115 0.03 2.73 11.54
CA HIS A 115 -1.31 2.67 12.15
C HIS A 115 -2.40 2.91 11.10
N LEU A 116 -2.25 3.95 10.26
CA LEU A 116 -3.18 4.22 9.16
C LEU A 116 -3.31 3.02 8.20
N ALA A 117 -2.21 2.36 7.87
CA ALA A 117 -2.24 1.19 6.98
C ALA A 117 -2.99 0.01 7.59
N ARG A 118 -2.83 -0.21 8.89
CA ARG A 118 -3.58 -1.24 9.63
C ARG A 118 -5.08 -0.95 9.63
N ASP A 119 -5.47 0.28 9.93
CA ASP A 119 -6.88 0.66 9.98
C ASP A 119 -7.51 0.60 8.58
N PHE A 120 -6.77 1.00 7.54
CA PHE A 120 -7.18 0.81 6.14
C PHE A 120 -7.37 -0.68 5.82
N GLY A 121 -6.45 -1.54 6.23
CA GLY A 121 -6.56 -3.00 6.06
C GLY A 121 -7.80 -3.58 6.73
N TYR A 122 -8.09 -3.17 7.97
CA TYR A 122 -9.30 -3.56 8.67
C TYR A 122 -10.56 -3.15 7.90
N LEU A 123 -10.65 -1.91 7.41
CA LEU A 123 -11.80 -1.44 6.64
C LEU A 123 -11.93 -2.18 5.29
N CYS A 124 -10.82 -2.50 4.64
CA CYS A 124 -10.82 -3.34 3.45
C CYS A 124 -11.37 -4.75 3.71
N GLU A 125 -11.14 -5.29 4.90
CA GLU A 125 -11.63 -6.62 5.29
C GLU A 125 -13.09 -6.61 5.75
N THR A 126 -13.50 -5.62 6.54
CA THR A 126 -14.83 -5.62 7.18
C THR A 126 -15.88 -4.83 6.43
N GLU A 127 -15.50 -3.75 5.74
CA GLU A 127 -16.45 -2.80 5.14
C GLU A 127 -16.49 -2.87 3.62
N PHE A 128 -15.45 -3.38 2.95
CA PHE A 128 -15.41 -3.40 1.50
C PHE A 128 -16.51 -4.32 0.91
N PRO A 129 -17.40 -3.81 0.05
CA PRO A 129 -18.60 -4.53 -0.37
C PRO A 129 -18.33 -5.49 -1.54
N ALA A 130 -17.36 -6.41 -1.39
CA ALA A 130 -16.90 -7.32 -2.43
C ALA A 130 -18.05 -8.06 -3.12
N LYS A 131 -18.96 -8.66 -2.33
CA LYS A 131 -20.11 -9.40 -2.85
C LYS A 131 -21.09 -8.52 -3.62
N ALA A 132 -21.49 -7.39 -3.04
CA ALA A 132 -22.46 -6.50 -3.68
C ALA A 132 -21.90 -5.90 -4.99
N ALA A 133 -20.61 -5.54 -4.99
CA ALA A 133 -19.93 -5.10 -6.21
C ALA A 133 -19.88 -6.19 -7.28
N ALA A 134 -19.53 -7.43 -6.89
CA ALA A 134 -19.50 -8.57 -7.81
C ALA A 134 -20.89 -8.84 -8.41
N GLU A 135 -21.93 -8.93 -7.58
CA GLU A 135 -23.31 -9.13 -8.05
C GLU A 135 -23.78 -8.02 -8.99
N TYR A 136 -23.44 -6.75 -8.70
CA TYR A 136 -23.81 -5.63 -9.55
C TYR A 136 -23.20 -5.78 -10.95
N VAL A 137 -21.90 -6.08 -11.03
CA VAL A 137 -21.22 -6.25 -12.32
C VAL A 137 -21.74 -7.49 -13.04
N SER A 138 -21.89 -8.63 -12.36
CA SER A 138 -22.43 -9.85 -12.97
C SER A 138 -23.81 -9.66 -13.61
N ARG A 139 -24.67 -8.81 -13.03
CA ARG A 139 -26.00 -8.51 -13.61
C ARG A 139 -25.95 -7.66 -14.89
N GLN A 140 -24.87 -6.91 -15.12
CA GLN A 140 -24.73 -6.05 -16.30
C GLN A 140 -24.32 -6.83 -17.55
N HIS A 141 -23.76 -8.03 -17.38
CA HIS A 141 -23.36 -8.88 -18.48
C HIS A 141 -24.51 -9.83 -18.85
N ALA A 142 -25.01 -9.70 -20.08
CA ALA A 142 -26.13 -10.49 -20.58
C ALA A 142 -25.71 -11.92 -20.98
N ASP A 143 -24.44 -12.12 -21.36
CA ASP A 143 -23.90 -13.42 -21.75
C ASP A 143 -22.91 -13.96 -20.69
N PRO A 144 -23.13 -15.16 -20.12
CA PRO A 144 -22.19 -15.81 -19.21
C PRO A 144 -20.79 -16.04 -19.79
N SER A 145 -20.65 -16.13 -21.12
CA SER A 145 -19.35 -16.30 -21.79
C SER A 145 -18.50 -15.03 -21.77
N ASP A 146 -19.12 -13.84 -21.81
CA ASP A 146 -18.44 -12.56 -21.64
C ASP A 146 -17.87 -12.39 -20.22
N LEU A 147 -18.58 -12.93 -19.22
CA LEU A 147 -18.14 -12.91 -17.82
C LEU A 147 -16.96 -13.83 -17.55
N HIS A 148 -16.92 -15.00 -18.18
CA HIS A 148 -15.83 -15.97 -18.02
C HIS A 148 -14.50 -15.45 -18.59
N THR A 149 -14.58 -14.56 -19.59
CA THR A 149 -13.44 -13.84 -20.15
C THR A 149 -13.06 -12.62 -19.30
N ALA A 150 -14.00 -12.06 -18.53
CA ALA A 150 -13.80 -10.88 -17.69
C ALA A 150 -13.27 -11.17 -16.28
N PHE A 151 -13.57 -12.36 -15.72
CA PHE A 151 -13.10 -12.78 -14.39
C PHE A 151 -12.57 -14.21 -14.45
N SER A 152 -11.25 -14.36 -14.41
CA SER A 152 -10.58 -15.65 -14.45
C SER A 152 -9.96 -16.04 -13.10
N TYR A 153 -9.73 -17.34 -12.90
CA TYR A 153 -8.90 -17.81 -11.78
C TYR A 153 -7.47 -17.27 -11.87
N ASP A 154 -6.99 -16.99 -13.08
CA ASP A 154 -5.66 -16.45 -13.35
C ASP A 154 -5.52 -15.02 -12.80
N ASP A 155 -6.56 -14.18 -12.89
CA ASP A 155 -6.55 -12.82 -12.34
C ASP A 155 -6.33 -12.82 -10.82
N ARG A 156 -6.94 -13.78 -10.12
CA ARG A 156 -6.77 -13.94 -8.67
C ARG A 156 -5.35 -14.41 -8.34
N GLN A 157 -4.81 -15.32 -9.14
CA GLN A 157 -3.46 -15.86 -8.97
C GLN A 157 -2.40 -14.76 -9.17
N ILE A 158 -2.54 -13.91 -10.19
CA ILE A 158 -1.65 -12.76 -10.43
C ILE A 158 -1.66 -11.81 -9.23
N CYS A 159 -2.84 -11.49 -8.69
CA CYS A 159 -2.96 -10.65 -7.50
C CYS A 159 -2.24 -11.25 -6.29
N LYS A 160 -2.37 -12.57 -6.10
CA LYS A 160 -1.72 -13.29 -5.01
C LYS A 160 -0.20 -13.31 -5.17
N GLU A 161 0.32 -13.60 -6.35
CA GLU A 161 1.76 -13.62 -6.62
C GLU A 161 2.39 -12.26 -6.37
N PHE A 162 1.72 -11.19 -6.80
CA PHE A 162 2.18 -9.83 -6.54
C PHE A 162 2.13 -9.48 -5.05
N ALA A 163 1.06 -9.83 -4.34
CA ALA A 163 0.94 -9.63 -2.90
C ALA A 163 2.03 -10.40 -2.12
N ASP A 164 2.28 -11.66 -2.48
CA ASP A 164 3.30 -12.52 -1.87
C ASP A 164 4.72 -12.00 -2.14
N LEU A 165 4.98 -11.41 -3.32
CA LEU A 165 6.23 -10.72 -3.62
C LEU A 165 6.44 -9.49 -2.73
N ILE A 166 5.47 -8.57 -2.67
CA ILE A 166 5.65 -7.32 -1.91
C ILE A 166 5.66 -7.58 -0.39
N ALA A 167 5.00 -8.64 0.10
CA ALA A 167 5.08 -9.07 1.51
C ALA A 167 6.47 -9.60 1.92
N GLN A 168 7.32 -9.94 0.95
CA GLN A 168 8.71 -10.30 1.19
C GLN A 168 9.63 -9.08 1.37
N ASP A 169 9.11 -7.86 1.29
CA ASP A 169 9.89 -6.65 1.54
C ASP A 169 10.57 -6.70 2.93
N ARG A 170 11.88 -6.51 2.95
CA ARG A 170 12.72 -6.41 4.15
C ARG A 170 13.32 -5.01 4.32
N SER A 171 12.51 -3.99 4.02
CA SER A 171 12.86 -2.59 4.25
C SER A 171 13.13 -2.28 5.73
N PRO A 172 14.19 -1.52 6.06
CA PRO A 172 14.53 -1.17 7.43
C PRO A 172 13.66 -0.02 7.98
N LEU A 173 12.39 -0.31 8.26
CA LEU A 173 11.41 0.60 8.84
C LEU A 173 11.28 0.43 10.36
N GLY A 174 10.89 1.50 11.07
CA GLY A 174 10.82 1.50 12.53
C GLY A 174 12.13 1.02 13.15
N ASN A 175 12.01 0.07 14.08
CA ASN A 175 13.11 -0.56 14.79
C ASN A 175 13.58 -1.88 14.15
N SER A 176 12.96 -2.33 13.06
CA SER A 176 13.39 -3.56 12.38
C SER A 176 14.56 -3.28 11.44
N ARG A 177 15.50 -4.23 11.40
CA ARG A 177 16.64 -4.25 10.47
C ARG A 177 16.80 -5.66 9.90
N PRO A 178 15.80 -6.15 9.16
CA PRO A 178 15.85 -7.50 8.63
C PRO A 178 16.90 -7.62 7.52
N THR A 179 17.46 -8.82 7.36
CA THR A 179 18.33 -9.14 6.23
C THR A 179 17.50 -9.20 4.95
N PRO A 180 17.92 -8.50 3.87
CA PRO A 180 17.32 -8.64 2.54
C PRO A 180 17.25 -10.09 2.07
N ILE A 181 16.11 -10.50 1.51
CA ILE A 181 15.90 -11.84 0.94
C ILE A 181 15.61 -11.81 -0.57
N LEU A 182 15.25 -10.62 -1.09
CA LEU A 182 14.97 -10.41 -2.50
C LEU A 182 16.23 -9.98 -3.25
N GLU A 183 16.21 -10.15 -4.57
CA GLU A 183 17.24 -9.63 -5.46
C GLU A 183 17.49 -8.13 -5.21
N PRO A 184 18.76 -7.66 -5.22
CA PRO A 184 19.10 -6.30 -4.81
C PRO A 184 18.32 -5.20 -5.53
N GLY A 185 18.05 -5.38 -6.83
CA GLY A 185 17.26 -4.42 -7.62
C GLY A 185 15.82 -4.30 -7.14
N VAL A 186 15.17 -5.44 -6.89
CA VAL A 186 13.78 -5.50 -6.40
C VAL A 186 13.70 -4.95 -4.98
N GLN A 187 14.59 -5.42 -4.08
CA GLN A 187 14.62 -4.93 -2.70
C GLN A 187 14.87 -3.43 -2.64
N SER A 188 15.75 -2.88 -3.49
CA SER A 188 16.04 -1.44 -3.52
C SER A 188 14.81 -0.63 -3.91
N CYS A 189 14.05 -1.06 -4.91
CA CYS A 189 12.80 -0.41 -5.33
C CYS A 189 11.73 -0.46 -4.23
N LEU A 190 11.54 -1.61 -3.60
CA LEU A 190 10.61 -1.76 -2.47
C LEU A 190 11.06 -0.92 -1.28
N THR A 191 12.37 -0.86 -1.00
CA THR A 191 12.94 0.00 0.05
C THR A 191 12.68 1.47 -0.22
N HIS A 192 12.88 1.93 -1.46
CA HIS A 192 12.53 3.29 -1.82
C HIS A 192 11.06 3.57 -1.51
N PHE A 193 10.15 2.72 -1.98
CA PHE A 193 8.70 2.86 -1.78
C PHE A 193 8.31 2.86 -0.29
N SER A 194 8.86 1.93 0.49
CA SER A 194 8.66 1.81 1.93
C SER A 194 9.15 3.06 2.68
N LEU A 195 10.27 3.65 2.27
CA LEU A 195 10.81 4.87 2.87
C LEU A 195 9.97 6.11 2.57
N ILE A 196 9.51 6.30 1.31
CA ILE A 196 8.70 7.47 0.93
C ILE A 196 7.25 7.39 1.42
N THR A 197 6.75 6.19 1.72
CA THR A 197 5.42 5.97 2.29
C THR A 197 5.44 5.79 3.80
N HIS A 198 6.62 5.77 4.42
CA HIS A 198 6.82 5.60 5.86
C HIS A 198 6.18 4.31 6.41
N GLY A 199 6.20 3.24 5.61
CA GLY A 199 5.61 1.94 5.97
C GLY A 199 4.11 1.81 5.72
N PHE A 200 3.45 2.83 5.16
CA PHE A 200 2.05 2.71 4.76
C PHE A 200 1.86 1.88 3.48
N GLY A 201 2.74 2.06 2.50
CA GLY A 201 2.48 1.65 1.11
C GLY A 201 2.29 0.15 0.93
N THR A 202 3.26 -0.67 1.35
CA THR A 202 3.21 -2.13 1.15
C THR A 202 2.00 -2.77 1.84
N PRO A 203 1.71 -2.53 3.14
CA PRO A 203 0.52 -3.09 3.78
C PRO A 203 -0.79 -2.60 3.14
N ALA A 204 -0.86 -1.34 2.70
CA ALA A 204 -2.06 -0.82 2.02
C ALA A 204 -2.29 -1.49 0.66
N LEU A 205 -1.23 -1.74 -0.12
CA LEU A 205 -1.34 -2.49 -1.37
C LEU A 205 -1.78 -3.94 -1.12
N CYS A 206 -1.19 -4.62 -0.12
CA CYS A 206 -1.63 -5.97 0.25
C CYS A 206 -3.12 -5.99 0.61
N ALA A 207 -3.58 -5.05 1.46
CA ALA A 207 -4.98 -4.96 1.86
C ALA A 207 -5.92 -4.73 0.65
N ALA A 208 -5.56 -3.80 -0.25
CA ALA A 208 -6.35 -3.53 -1.44
C ALA A 208 -6.41 -4.75 -2.38
N LEU A 209 -5.30 -5.47 -2.56
CA LEU A 209 -5.25 -6.70 -3.34
C LEU A 209 -6.07 -7.82 -2.69
N THR A 210 -6.08 -7.93 -1.37
CA THR A 210 -6.93 -8.90 -0.66
C THR A 210 -8.41 -8.57 -0.86
N ALA A 211 -8.81 -7.30 -0.72
CA ALA A 211 -10.18 -6.86 -0.97
C ALA A 211 -10.60 -7.15 -2.42
N PHE A 212 -9.72 -6.90 -3.38
CA PHE A 212 -9.96 -7.20 -4.79
C PHE A 212 -10.03 -8.72 -5.07
N GLN A 213 -9.16 -9.53 -4.46
CA GLN A 213 -9.24 -10.98 -4.56
C GLN A 213 -10.56 -11.54 -4.01
N ASN A 214 -11.09 -10.95 -2.93
CA ASN A 214 -12.40 -11.31 -2.39
C ASN A 214 -13.52 -10.95 -3.37
N TYR A 215 -13.44 -9.79 -4.03
CA TYR A 215 -14.35 -9.42 -5.11
C TYR A 215 -14.31 -10.45 -6.25
N LEU A 216 -13.12 -10.81 -6.74
CA LEU A 216 -12.97 -11.81 -7.81
C LEU A 216 -13.56 -13.17 -7.40
N LEU A 217 -13.36 -13.57 -6.13
CA LEU A 217 -13.94 -14.81 -5.60
C LEU A 217 -15.49 -14.77 -5.61
N GLU A 218 -16.11 -13.65 -5.22
CA GLU A 218 -17.56 -13.51 -5.27
C GLU A 218 -18.11 -13.43 -6.71
N ALA A 219 -17.36 -12.86 -7.64
CA ALA A 219 -17.70 -12.84 -9.06
C ALA A 219 -17.70 -14.26 -9.65
N LEU A 220 -16.67 -15.07 -9.35
CA LEU A 220 -16.59 -16.47 -9.77
C LEU A 220 -17.73 -17.32 -9.18
N LYS A 221 -18.07 -17.13 -7.91
CA LYS A 221 -19.24 -17.81 -7.29
C LYS A 221 -20.56 -17.46 -7.99
N SER A 222 -20.68 -16.24 -8.49
CA SER A 222 -21.88 -15.78 -9.21
C SER A 222 -21.97 -16.41 -10.61
N LEU A 223 -20.83 -16.57 -11.29
CA LEU A 223 -20.69 -17.30 -12.55
C LEU A 223 -21.06 -18.78 -12.43
N ASP A 224 -20.54 -19.48 -11.40
CA ASP A 224 -20.85 -20.90 -11.19
C ASP A 224 -22.36 -21.12 -10.99
N LYS A 225 -23.02 -20.22 -10.27
CA LYS A 225 -24.49 -20.28 -10.05
C LYS A 225 -25.29 -20.05 -11.33
N SER A 226 -24.87 -19.11 -12.19
CA SER A 226 -25.59 -18.84 -13.44
C SER A 226 -25.48 -20.03 -14.40
N PHE A 227 -24.30 -20.66 -14.49
CA PHE A 227 -24.09 -21.85 -15.32
C PHE A 227 -24.96 -23.04 -14.87
N LEU A 228 -25.01 -23.30 -13.56
CA LEU A 228 -25.86 -24.35 -12.99
C LEU A 228 -27.36 -24.06 -13.19
N SER A 229 -27.77 -22.79 -13.16
CA SER A 229 -29.16 -22.39 -13.41
C SER A 229 -29.57 -22.58 -14.87
N THR A 230 -28.67 -22.33 -15.84
CA THR A 230 -28.93 -22.54 -17.27
C THR A 230 -29.05 -24.03 -17.62
N ASN A 231 -28.25 -24.89 -16.99
CA ASN A 231 -28.29 -26.35 -17.23
C ASN A 231 -29.43 -27.08 -16.49
N GLY A 232 -30.17 -26.41 -15.61
CA GLY A 232 -31.26 -27.00 -14.81
C GLY A 232 -32.65 -26.95 -15.45
N HIS A 233 -32.84 -26.15 -16.52
CA HIS A 233 -34.11 -26.08 -17.27
C HIS A 233 -34.11 -27.03 -18.48
N GLY A 234 -34.04 -28.34 -18.22
CA GLY A 234 -34.47 -29.35 -19.17
C GLY A 234 -35.99 -29.51 -19.09
N GLU A 235 -36.73 -28.94 -20.04
CA GLU A 235 -38.16 -29.24 -20.22
C GLU A 235 -38.38 -30.75 -20.42
N PRO A 236 -39.35 -31.39 -19.73
CA PRO A 236 -39.85 -32.68 -20.15
C PRO A 236 -40.68 -32.47 -21.42
N GLY A 237 -40.26 -33.11 -22.51
CA GLY A 237 -40.83 -32.94 -23.83
C GLY A 237 -42.34 -33.19 -23.90
N SER A 238 -43.04 -32.30 -24.60
CA SER A 238 -44.39 -32.57 -25.11
C SER A 238 -44.29 -32.81 -26.62
N LYS A 239 -44.21 -34.10 -26.99
CA LYS A 239 -44.58 -34.58 -28.33
C LYS A 239 -46.08 -34.86 -28.32
N GLY A 240 -46.84 -34.25 -29.24
CA GLY A 240 -48.19 -34.73 -29.51
C GLY A 240 -49.05 -33.85 -30.43
N GLY A 241 -48.93 -34.05 -31.74
CA GLY A 241 -50.11 -34.13 -32.62
C GLY A 241 -50.57 -32.86 -33.35
N SER A 242 -50.26 -32.79 -34.63
CA SER A 242 -50.98 -32.03 -35.66
C SER A 242 -52.31 -32.70 -36.04
N ASP A 243 -53.23 -31.90 -36.59
CA ASP A 243 -54.44 -32.19 -37.39
C ASP A 243 -55.81 -32.40 -36.70
N LYS A 244 -56.69 -31.40 -36.90
CA LYS A 244 -58.04 -31.48 -37.53
C LYS A 244 -58.70 -30.09 -37.50
N GLU A 245 -58.74 -29.37 -38.62
CA GLU A 245 -59.83 -29.36 -39.61
C GLU A 245 -61.11 -28.58 -39.18
N LEU A 246 -61.30 -27.44 -39.87
CA LEU A 246 -62.54 -26.75 -40.26
C LEU A 246 -63.89 -27.22 -39.67
N LYS A 247 -64.65 -26.31 -39.05
CA LYS A 247 -65.95 -25.76 -39.55
C LYS A 247 -66.83 -25.16 -38.44
N HIS A 248 -67.39 -24.00 -38.80
CA HIS A 248 -68.77 -23.55 -38.55
C HIS A 248 -69.18 -22.92 -37.21
N ARG A 249 -69.59 -21.64 -37.36
CA ARG A 249 -70.82 -20.97 -36.87
C ARG A 249 -71.00 -20.86 -35.35
N LYS A 250 -71.45 -19.73 -34.81
CA LYS A 250 -72.35 -18.70 -35.35
C LYS A 250 -72.17 -17.42 -34.54
#